data_AF-A0A953PI40-F1
#
_entry.id   AF-A0A953PI40-F1
#
_cell.length_a   1.000
_cell.length_b   1.000
_cell.length_c   1.000
_cell.angle_alpha   90.00
_cell.angle_beta   90.00
_cell.angle_gamma   90.00
#
_symmetry.space_group_name_H-M   'P 1'
#
loop_
_entity.id
_entity.type
_entity.pdbx_description
1 polymer ?
#
loop_
_entity_poly.entity_id
_entity_poly.type
_entity_poly.pdbx_seq_one_letter_code
_entity_poly.pdbx_strand_id
1 'polypeptide(L)'
;MQTIVMKKAALRDEESLCRACYWAHIQKGFRESEEAVYCCFSRFRAVPFKVADCTDFSNKNVPTREQMENIALIIPTKPVRKPSGFAGIGFSGEQEAEEEESNSVTE
;
A
#
# COMPACT_ATOMS: atom_id res chain seq x y z
N MET A 1 -9.34 7.84 34.99
CA MET A 1 -9.99 8.51 33.86
C MET A 1 -9.06 9.62 33.39
N GLN A 2 -8.43 9.48 32.23
CA GLN A 2 -7.59 10.54 31.67
C GLN A 2 -8.41 11.34 30.66
N THR A 3 -8.48 12.65 30.85
CA THR A 3 -9.15 13.58 29.94
C THR A 3 -8.13 14.13 28.95
N ILE A 4 -8.24 13.74 27.68
CA ILE A 4 -7.41 14.30 26.61
C ILE A 4 -8.09 15.57 26.12
N VAL A 5 -7.48 16.73 26.36
CA VAL A 5 -7.96 18.02 25.88
C VAL A 5 -7.25 18.32 24.56
N MET A 6 -7.91 18.09 23.44
CA MET A 6 -7.34 18.41 22.13
C MET A 6 -7.39 19.92 21.91
N LYS A 7 -6.23 20.55 21.73
CA LYS A 7 -6.15 21.94 21.26
C LYS A 7 -6.63 21.99 19.81
N LYS A 8 -7.48 22.96 19.49
CA LYS A 8 -7.93 23.21 18.12
C LYS A 8 -6.69 23.48 17.26
N ALA A 9 -6.43 22.63 16.26
CA ALA A 9 -5.32 22.85 15.35
C ALA A 9 -5.57 24.16 14.59
N ALA A 10 -4.74 25.16 14.85
CA ALA A 10 -4.76 26.42 14.12
C ALA A 10 -4.11 26.17 12.75
N LEU A 11 -4.93 26.15 11.70
CA LEU A 11 -4.44 26.19 10.33
C LEU A 11 -3.90 27.60 10.06
N ARG A 12 -2.82 27.71 9.28
CA ARG A 12 -2.30 29.02 8.86
C ARG A 12 -3.38 29.73 8.07
N ASP A 13 -3.68 30.98 8.41
CA ASP A 13 -4.80 31.78 7.86
C ASP A 13 -4.71 32.05 6.34
N GLU A 14 -3.65 31.57 5.69
CA GLU A 14 -3.30 31.80 4.29
C GLU A 14 -3.91 30.77 3.34
N GLU A 15 -4.40 29.63 3.87
CA GLU A 15 -4.92 28.51 3.07
C GLU A 15 -6.40 28.23 3.35
N SER A 16 -7.13 27.80 2.31
CA SER A 16 -8.54 27.43 2.46
C SER A 16 -8.68 26.22 3.39
N LEU A 17 -9.62 26.28 4.34
CA LEU A 17 -9.90 25.19 5.28
C LEU A 17 -10.21 23.85 4.58
N CYS A 18 -10.74 23.91 3.36
CA CYS A 18 -11.00 22.75 2.53
C CYS A 18 -9.72 21.96 2.18
N ARG A 19 -8.54 22.59 2.09
CA ARG A 19 -7.28 21.86 1.81
C ARG A 19 -6.87 20.92 2.93
N ALA A 20 -7.24 21.24 4.16
CA ALA A 20 -6.98 20.40 5.33
C ALA A 20 -8.18 19.52 5.73
N CYS A 21 -9.31 19.67 5.04
CA CYS A 21 -10.52 18.92 5.35
C CYS A 21 -10.41 17.50 4.81
N TYR A 22 -10.59 16.51 5.69
CA TYR A 22 -10.59 15.10 5.32
C TYR A 22 -11.67 14.73 4.28
N TRP A 23 -12.79 15.45 4.28
CA TRP A 23 -13.91 15.23 3.37
C TRP A 23 -13.91 16.15 2.14
N ALA A 24 -12.83 16.92 1.95
CA ALA A 24 -12.68 17.72 0.76
C ALA A 24 -12.02 16.90 -0.34
N HIS A 25 -12.63 17.00 -1.52
CA HIS A 25 -12.13 16.39 -2.73
C HIS A 25 -11.61 17.47 -3.64
N ILE A 26 -10.32 17.40 -3.97
CA ILE A 26 -9.63 18.43 -4.73
C ILE A 26 -9.13 17.81 -6.03
N GLN A 27 -9.52 18.40 -7.15
CA GLN A 27 -9.08 18.03 -8.49
C GLN A 27 -8.30 19.20 -9.06
N LYS A 28 -7.03 18.97 -9.43
CA LYS A 28 -6.14 19.94 -10.05
C LYS A 28 -5.77 19.50 -11.45
N GLY A 29 -5.97 20.37 -12.42
CA GLY A 29 -5.58 20.16 -13.80
C GLY A 29 -4.10 20.48 -14.04
N PHE A 30 -3.74 20.57 -15.31
CA PHE A 30 -2.38 20.97 -15.70
C PHE A 30 -2.20 22.48 -15.73
N ARG A 31 -3.30 23.23 -15.79
CA ARG A 31 -3.31 24.69 -15.74
C ARG A 31 -3.68 25.16 -14.34
N GLU A 32 -3.11 26.28 -13.92
CA GLU A 32 -3.41 26.89 -12.61
C GLU A 32 -4.88 27.33 -12.49
N SER A 33 -5.55 27.62 -13.62
CA SER A 33 -6.98 27.94 -13.65
C SER A 33 -7.89 26.72 -13.45
N GLU A 34 -7.34 25.51 -13.53
CA GLU A 34 -8.08 24.26 -13.43
C GLU A 34 -7.96 23.71 -12.00
N GLU A 35 -8.68 24.30 -11.06
CA GLU A 35 -8.82 23.77 -9.70
C GLU A 35 -10.32 23.67 -9.34
N ALA A 36 -10.76 22.47 -8.96
CA ALA A 36 -12.11 22.22 -8.48
C ALA A 36 -12.05 21.62 -7.07
N VAL A 37 -12.72 22.28 -6.12
CA VAL A 37 -12.75 21.88 -4.70
C VAL A 37 -14.19 21.57 -4.31
N TYR A 38 -14.42 20.34 -3.85
CA TYR A 38 -15.73 19.89 -3.37
C TYR A 38 -15.66 19.48 -1.91
N CYS A 39 -16.25 20.28 -1.03
CA CYS A 39 -16.36 19.95 0.40
C CYS A 39 -17.68 19.20 0.67
N CYS A 40 -17.82 17.99 0.12
CA CYS A 40 -18.95 17.11 0.42
C CYS A 40 -18.63 15.63 0.17
N PHE A 41 -19.21 14.79 1.03
CA PHE A 41 -19.14 13.34 0.92
C PHE A 41 -20.04 12.87 -0.24
N SER A 42 -19.46 12.76 -1.44
CA SER A 42 -20.14 12.24 -2.63
C SER A 42 -19.20 11.28 -3.37
N ARG A 43 -19.75 10.14 -3.80
CA ARG A 43 -18.97 9.06 -4.42
C ARG A 43 -18.60 9.29 -5.88
N PHE A 44 -19.45 9.97 -6.64
CA PHE A 44 -19.27 10.10 -8.08
C PHE A 44 -19.46 11.55 -8.50
N ARG A 45 -18.45 12.09 -9.17
CA ARG A 45 -18.45 13.43 -9.75
C ARG A 45 -17.86 13.35 -11.15
N ALA A 46 -18.45 14.13 -12.06
CA ALA A 46 -17.85 14.35 -13.36
C ALA A 46 -16.51 15.07 -13.17
N VAL A 47 -15.50 14.62 -13.92
CA VAL A 47 -14.19 15.25 -13.97
C VAL A 47 -14.21 16.24 -15.13
N PRO A 48 -14.22 17.57 -14.88
CA PRO A 48 -14.51 18.57 -15.90
C PRO A 48 -13.33 18.81 -16.86
N PHE A 49 -12.11 18.51 -16.44
CA PHE A 49 -10.87 18.73 -17.20
C PHE A 49 -9.88 17.58 -17.02
N LYS A 50 -8.77 17.59 -17.76
CA LYS A 50 -7.70 16.61 -17.56
C LYS A 50 -7.01 16.86 -16.23
N VAL A 51 -7.15 15.93 -15.30
CA VAL A 51 -6.62 16.06 -13.93
C VAL A 51 -5.18 15.56 -13.88
N ALA A 52 -4.30 16.38 -13.31
CA ALA A 52 -2.93 16.02 -12.95
C ALA A 52 -2.88 15.40 -11.55
N ASP A 53 -3.53 16.05 -10.57
CA ASP A 53 -3.58 15.61 -9.18
C ASP A 53 -5.02 15.55 -8.65
N CYS A 54 -5.36 14.46 -7.97
CA CYS A 54 -6.66 14.28 -7.31
C CYS A 54 -6.50 13.59 -5.96
N THR A 55 -7.23 14.06 -4.95
CA THR A 55 -7.26 13.43 -3.62
C THR A 55 -7.88 12.02 -3.64
N ASP A 56 -8.79 11.74 -4.58
CA ASP A 56 -9.46 10.44 -4.73
C ASP A 56 -8.77 9.50 -5.74
N PHE A 57 -7.60 9.89 -6.25
CA PHE A 57 -6.94 9.10 -7.29
C PHE A 57 -6.49 7.74 -6.74
N SER A 58 -7.07 6.67 -7.30
CA SER A 58 -6.60 5.30 -7.09
C SER A 58 -6.05 4.76 -8.41
N ASN A 59 -4.76 4.46 -8.44
CA ASN A 59 -4.08 4.01 -9.64
C ASN A 59 -4.43 2.55 -9.97
N LYS A 60 -5.29 2.34 -10.97
CA LYS A 60 -5.67 1.00 -11.45
C LYS A 60 -4.53 0.19 -12.09
N ASN A 61 -3.46 0.85 -12.51
CA ASN A 61 -2.32 0.18 -13.16
C ASN A 61 -1.33 -0.38 -12.13
N VAL A 62 -1.44 0.05 -10.86
CA VAL A 62 -0.64 -0.50 -9.77
C VAL A 62 -1.46 -1.62 -9.15
N PRO A 63 -0.95 -2.86 -9.16
CA PRO A 63 -1.67 -3.97 -8.55
C PRO A 63 -1.79 -3.75 -7.04
N THR A 64 -2.92 -4.15 -6.48
CA THR A 64 -3.07 -4.19 -5.03
C THR A 64 -2.18 -5.28 -4.43
N ARG A 65 -1.89 -5.19 -3.13
CA ARG A 65 -1.11 -6.22 -2.42
C ARG A 65 -1.69 -7.63 -2.65
N GLU A 66 -3.00 -7.77 -2.53
CA GLU A 66 -3.70 -9.05 -2.77
C GLU A 66 -3.47 -9.57 -4.19
N GLN A 67 -3.51 -8.67 -5.20
CA GLN A 67 -3.23 -9.05 -6.59
C GLN A 67 -1.78 -9.49 -6.79
N MET A 68 -0.83 -8.85 -6.11
CA MET A 68 0.58 -9.27 -6.15
C MET A 68 0.80 -10.62 -5.47
N GLU A 69 0.16 -10.86 -4.33
CA GLU A 69 0.22 -12.14 -3.62
C GLU A 69 -0.32 -13.29 -4.49
N ASN A 70 -1.38 -13.06 -5.25
CA ASN A 70 -1.95 -14.04 -6.18
C ASN A 70 -1.03 -14.39 -7.36
N ILE A 71 -0.11 -13.50 -7.75
CA ILE A 71 0.82 -13.69 -8.88
C ILE A 71 2.23 -14.10 -8.37
N ALA A 72 2.45 -14.08 -7.05
CA ALA A 72 3.75 -14.34 -6.48
C ALA A 72 4.18 -15.81 -6.69
N LEU A 73 5.40 -16.00 -7.21
CA LEU A 73 6.06 -17.30 -7.21
C LEU A 73 6.57 -17.59 -5.81
N ILE A 74 5.94 -18.55 -5.13
CA ILE A 74 6.39 -19.02 -3.82
C ILE A 74 7.61 -19.91 -4.03
N ILE A 75 8.81 -19.36 -3.84
CA ILE A 75 10.07 -20.11 -3.90
C ILE A 75 10.30 -20.75 -2.52
N PRO A 76 10.24 -22.08 -2.39
CA PRO A 76 10.57 -22.73 -1.14
C PRO A 76 12.07 -22.54 -0.84
N THR A 77 12.38 -22.05 0.36
CA THR A 77 13.76 -21.83 0.84
C THR A 77 14.45 -23.12 1.29
N LYS A 78 13.67 -24.20 1.50
CA LYS A 78 14.21 -25.52 1.81
C LYS A 78 14.61 -26.23 0.51
N PRO A 79 15.87 -26.67 0.35
CA PRO A 79 16.29 -27.40 -0.85
C PRO A 79 15.64 -28.79 -0.85
N VAL A 80 14.61 -28.98 -1.68
CA VAL A 80 13.96 -30.30 -1.87
C VAL A 80 14.81 -31.24 -2.74
N ARG A 81 15.81 -30.70 -3.46
CA ARG A 81 16.67 -31.48 -4.36
C ARG A 81 18.12 -31.46 -3.89
N LYS A 82 18.81 -32.59 -4.09
CA LYS A 82 20.27 -32.70 -3.93
C LYS A 82 20.94 -31.55 -4.69
N PRO A 83 21.95 -30.87 -4.11
CA PRO A 83 22.63 -29.77 -4.79
C PRO A 83 23.35 -30.30 -6.03
N SER A 84 22.76 -30.10 -7.21
CA SER A 84 23.42 -30.32 -8.49
C SER A 84 23.80 -28.97 -9.08
N GLY A 85 25.08 -28.61 -8.96
CA GLY A 85 25.67 -27.35 -9.41
C GLY A 85 27.06 -27.16 -8.81
N PHE A 86 27.76 -26.09 -9.19
CA PHE A 86 29.09 -25.72 -8.65
C PHE A 86 28.97 -25.35 -7.17
N ALA A 87 28.96 -26.35 -6.28
CA ALA A 87 29.15 -26.15 -4.86
C ALA A 87 30.64 -25.89 -4.63
N GLY A 88 31.02 -24.63 -4.38
CA GLY A 88 32.41 -24.32 -4.03
C GLY A 88 32.85 -22.86 -4.10
N ILE A 89 32.14 -21.95 -4.77
CA ILE A 89 32.48 -20.52 -4.74
C ILE A 89 31.32 -19.73 -4.11
N GLY A 90 31.50 -19.39 -2.82
CA GLY A 90 30.81 -18.29 -2.14
C GLY A 90 29.47 -18.61 -1.48
N PHE A 91 29.41 -18.39 -0.17
CA PHE A 91 28.23 -18.38 0.71
C PHE A 91 27.81 -19.73 1.31
N SER A 92 28.67 -20.29 2.16
CA SER A 92 28.27 -21.19 3.24
C SER A 92 27.70 -20.39 4.42
N GLY A 93 26.38 -20.42 4.59
CA GLY A 93 25.72 -20.12 5.87
C GLY A 93 25.24 -21.43 6.48
N GLU A 94 25.69 -21.73 7.69
CA GLU A 94 25.48 -22.98 8.43
C GLU A 94 23.98 -23.28 8.64
N GLN A 95 23.60 -24.55 8.48
CA GLN A 95 22.30 -25.10 8.86
C GLN A 95 22.48 -25.99 10.09
N GLU A 96 21.87 -25.62 11.22
CA GLU A 96 21.58 -26.56 12.30
C GLU A 96 20.19 -27.17 12.06
N ALA A 97 20.14 -28.50 12.04
CA ALA A 97 18.95 -29.31 11.83
C ALA A 97 18.51 -29.91 13.17
N GLU A 98 17.24 -29.71 13.53
CA GLU A 98 16.54 -30.55 14.50
C GLU A 98 15.34 -31.17 13.78
N GLU A 99 15.41 -32.49 13.61
CA GLU A 99 14.35 -33.38 13.15
C GLU A 99 13.59 -33.90 14.39
N GLU A 100 12.26 -33.83 14.40
CA GLU A 100 11.44 -34.80 15.14
C GLU A 100 10.21 -35.19 14.30
N GLU A 101 10.18 -36.47 13.93
CA GLU A 101 9.05 -37.19 13.33
C GLU A 101 8.03 -37.62 14.39
N SER A 102 6.74 -37.66 14.02
CA SER A 102 5.71 -38.66 14.38
C SER A 102 4.32 -38.04 14.16
N ASN A 103 3.25 -38.70 13.70
CA ASN A 103 3.00 -40.07 13.27
C ASN A 103 1.71 -40.10 12.42
N SER A 104 1.64 -41.08 11.51
CA SER A 104 0.49 -41.77 10.90
C SER A 104 -0.97 -41.36 11.19
N VAL A 105 -1.80 -41.33 10.13
CA VAL A 105 -3.17 -41.89 10.17
C VAL A 105 -3.46 -42.61 8.83
N THR A 106 -3.67 -43.91 8.93
CA THR A 106 -4.42 -44.75 7.97
C THR A 106 -5.90 -44.70 8.32
N GLU A 107 -6.76 -44.52 7.32
CA GLU A 107 -8.00 -45.30 7.04
C GLU A 107 -8.60 -44.87 5.70
#